data_AF-A0A3P1BA55-F1
#
_entry.id   AF-A0A3P1BA55-F1
#
_cell.length_a   1.000
_cell.length_b   1.000
_cell.length_c   1.000
_cell.angle_alpha   90.00
_cell.angle_beta   90.00
_cell.angle_gamma   90.00
#
_symmetry.space_group_name_H-M   'P 1'
#
loop_
_entity.id
_entity.type
_entity.pdbx_description
1 polymer ?
#
loop_
_entity_poly.entity_id
_entity_poly.type
_entity_poly.pdbx_seq_one_letter_code
_entity_poly.pdbx_strand_id
1 'polypeptide(L)'
;MQRVCFVKNASFHKSQVNWHSQIRSKTACPMKTVMENELSRRAFLLLGSGATLSAVLPFRAEAAPHAPKNGPLTCTDIANHFKKTDTAGRVNWDKTTDTFKAGDPARPVRKVAVAWKASLDAVQKAISIGADLLISHESICVQADNSSMKPEIEFALPTEMPKFELIRKAGLVVYRCHDFWDSFPGLGMRASWQKALHIGTNIIADAYPFYVTKVAPLTIGDLARHILKQIKPLRQNGVLVSGDTERVITRIGTGTGVTTNIVKLRELGAEVGIITEDYYNHVRMGVHAQELDFPTITVNHGVTEEWGARNLATYLQQEFPALVVTHLPQYCPYQVIV
;
A
#
# COMPACT_ATOMS: atom_id res chain seq x y z
N MET A 1 -0.86 61.39 -36.83
CA MET A 1 0.43 60.73 -36.58
C MET A 1 0.26 59.24 -36.92
N GLN A 2 0.45 58.83 -38.19
CA GLN A 2 1.66 58.18 -38.74
C GLN A 2 2.07 56.92 -37.96
N ARG A 3 2.24 55.70 -38.51
CA ARG A 3 2.29 55.19 -39.89
C ARG A 3 1.97 53.68 -39.92
N VAL A 4 1.50 53.26 -41.09
CA VAL A 4 1.29 51.91 -41.62
C VAL A 4 2.60 51.14 -41.80
N CYS A 5 2.58 49.80 -41.67
CA CYS A 5 3.32 48.90 -42.56
C CYS A 5 2.65 47.50 -42.65
N PHE A 6 2.09 47.21 -43.83
CA PHE A 6 1.70 45.89 -44.34
C PHE A 6 2.94 45.17 -44.89
N VAL A 7 3.05 43.83 -44.76
CA VAL A 7 3.48 42.92 -45.86
C VAL A 7 2.96 41.47 -45.64
N LYS A 8 2.01 41.10 -46.53
CA LYS A 8 1.80 39.86 -47.33
C LYS A 8 1.94 38.42 -46.79
N ASN A 9 0.80 37.72 -46.89
CA ASN A 9 0.53 36.36 -47.40
C ASN A 9 1.69 35.42 -47.82
N ALA A 10 1.62 34.16 -47.35
CA ALA A 10 1.92 32.97 -48.15
C ALA A 10 1.15 31.72 -47.63
N SER A 11 0.08 31.39 -48.34
CA SER A 11 -0.44 30.06 -48.73
C SER A 11 -0.09 28.80 -47.92
N PHE A 12 -1.16 28.16 -47.40
CA PHE A 12 -1.25 26.75 -47.06
C PHE A 12 -1.11 25.85 -48.30
N HIS A 13 -0.32 24.78 -48.21
CA HIS A 13 -0.46 23.59 -49.04
C HIS A 13 -0.38 22.32 -48.19
N LYS A 14 -1.41 21.50 -48.34
CA LYS A 14 -1.56 20.16 -47.77
C LYS A 14 -0.64 19.19 -48.52
N SER A 15 0.00 18.27 -47.81
CA SER A 15 0.40 16.98 -48.38
C SER A 15 0.07 15.86 -47.40
N GLN A 16 -0.89 15.02 -47.81
CA GLN A 16 -1.13 13.69 -47.28
C GLN A 16 -0.02 12.76 -47.78
N VAL A 17 0.46 11.86 -46.93
CA VAL A 17 1.31 10.74 -47.35
C VAL A 17 0.53 9.45 -47.18
N ASN A 18 0.12 8.90 -48.32
CA ASN A 18 -0.40 7.54 -48.46
C ASN A 18 0.75 6.55 -48.40
N TRP A 19 0.61 5.51 -47.58
CA TRP A 19 1.41 4.30 -47.65
C TRP A 19 0.57 3.21 -48.26
N HIS A 20 0.97 2.61 -49.39
CA HIS A 20 0.73 1.20 -49.74
C HIS A 20 1.59 0.75 -50.94
N SER A 21 2.05 -0.51 -50.82
CA SER A 21 2.60 -1.44 -51.83
C SER A 21 4.11 -1.35 -52.19
N GLN A 22 4.85 -2.41 -51.87
CA GLN A 22 5.25 -3.44 -52.86
C GLN A 22 5.85 -4.69 -52.19
N ILE A 23 5.53 -5.85 -52.76
CA ILE A 23 5.88 -7.22 -52.35
C ILE A 23 7.01 -7.76 -53.24
N ARG A 24 7.92 -8.59 -52.68
CA ARG A 24 8.57 -9.82 -53.21
C ARG A 24 10.00 -9.94 -52.63
N SER A 25 10.64 -11.08 -52.43
CA SER A 25 10.29 -12.48 -52.14
C SER A 25 11.62 -13.21 -51.87
N LYS A 26 11.59 -14.23 -51.01
CA LYS A 26 12.54 -15.36 -50.88
C LYS A 26 13.98 -15.08 -50.41
N THR A 27 14.28 -15.56 -49.20
CA THR A 27 15.27 -16.64 -48.97
C THR A 27 14.95 -17.33 -47.64
N ALA A 28 15.05 -18.67 -47.66
CA ALA A 28 14.86 -19.55 -46.51
C ALA A 28 16.18 -20.25 -46.21
N CYS A 29 16.56 -20.36 -44.93
CA CYS A 29 17.30 -21.48 -44.29
C CYS A 29 17.71 -21.07 -42.84
N PRO A 30 18.04 -22.01 -41.93
CA PRO A 30 17.15 -23.00 -41.32
C PRO A 30 17.09 -22.86 -39.78
N MET A 31 16.10 -23.55 -39.18
CA MET A 31 16.00 -23.80 -37.74
C MET A 31 17.30 -24.40 -37.19
N LYS A 32 17.84 -23.77 -36.15
CA LYS A 32 18.70 -24.44 -35.18
C LYS A 32 17.89 -24.76 -33.93
N THR A 33 17.63 -26.04 -33.76
CA THR A 33 17.34 -26.67 -32.48
C THR A 33 18.47 -26.34 -31.51
N VAL A 34 18.17 -25.74 -30.36
CA VAL A 34 19.07 -25.74 -29.21
C VAL A 34 18.33 -26.39 -28.07
N MET A 35 18.95 -27.47 -27.61
CA MET A 35 18.58 -28.33 -26.50
C MET A 35 18.24 -27.53 -25.24
N GLU A 36 17.20 -27.99 -24.57
CA GLU A 36 16.97 -27.79 -23.14
C GLU A 36 18.23 -28.17 -22.36
N ASN A 37 18.86 -27.18 -21.72
CA ASN A 37 19.86 -27.43 -20.69
C ASN A 37 19.16 -27.37 -19.33
N GLU A 38 18.78 -28.54 -18.83
CA GLU A 38 18.46 -28.79 -17.42
C GLU A 38 19.70 -28.64 -16.54
N LEU A 39 20.08 -27.42 -16.19
CA LEU A 39 21.09 -27.12 -15.15
C LEU A 39 20.77 -25.71 -14.63
N SER A 40 19.99 -25.48 -13.56
CA SER A 40 20.40 -25.67 -12.17
C SER A 40 19.17 -25.44 -11.26
N ARG A 41 18.55 -26.52 -10.75
CA ARG A 41 17.46 -26.49 -9.77
C ARG A 41 17.95 -26.54 -8.31
N ARG A 42 19.22 -26.20 -8.02
CA ARG A 42 19.82 -26.41 -6.69
C ARG A 42 20.26 -25.16 -5.92
N ALA A 43 20.01 -23.95 -6.40
CA ALA A 43 20.30 -22.73 -5.65
C ALA A 43 19.12 -22.22 -4.76
N PHE A 44 17.94 -22.82 -4.84
CA PHE A 44 16.71 -22.21 -4.26
C PHE A 44 16.14 -22.91 -3.02
N LEU A 45 16.88 -23.84 -2.40
CA LEU A 45 16.41 -24.60 -1.23
C LEU A 45 16.93 -24.09 0.12
N LEU A 46 17.74 -23.02 0.16
CA LEU A 46 18.32 -22.50 1.41
C LEU A 46 17.70 -21.20 1.95
N LEU A 47 16.60 -20.73 1.34
CA LEU A 47 15.81 -19.61 1.86
C LEU A 47 14.53 -20.05 2.64
N GLY A 48 14.39 -21.34 3.00
CA GLY A 48 13.13 -21.82 3.55
C GLY A 48 13.15 -23.10 4.39
N SER A 49 14.28 -23.48 5.00
CA SER A 49 14.34 -24.65 5.90
C SER A 49 14.92 -24.30 7.28
N GLY A 50 14.52 -23.13 7.78
CA GLY A 50 14.57 -22.81 9.20
C GLY A 50 13.13 -22.64 9.67
N ALA A 51 12.40 -23.72 9.86
CA ALA A 51 11.23 -23.70 10.73
C ALA A 51 11.74 -23.56 12.18
N THR A 52 12.33 -22.42 12.51
CA THR A 52 12.22 -21.96 13.88
C THR A 52 10.73 -21.69 14.03
N LEU A 53 10.04 -22.49 14.85
CA LEU A 53 8.92 -21.97 15.61
C LEU A 53 9.49 -20.75 16.34
N SER A 54 9.46 -19.60 15.69
CA SER A 54 9.46 -18.33 16.39
C SER A 54 8.16 -18.41 17.15
N ALA A 55 8.27 -18.83 18.41
CA ALA A 55 7.28 -18.50 19.39
C ALA A 55 7.02 -17.02 19.15
N VAL A 56 5.84 -16.70 18.63
CA VAL A 56 5.32 -15.36 18.70
C VAL A 56 5.26 -15.13 20.20
N LEU A 57 6.34 -14.58 20.76
CA LEU A 57 6.28 -14.01 22.09
C LEU A 57 5.11 -13.04 21.96
N PRO A 58 3.99 -13.26 22.65
CA PRO A 58 2.91 -12.32 22.59
C PRO A 58 3.55 -11.00 22.98
N PHE A 59 3.44 -10.00 22.10
CA PHE A 59 3.76 -8.65 22.48
C PHE A 59 2.71 -8.28 23.52
N ARG A 60 2.99 -8.65 24.77
CA ARG A 60 2.20 -8.24 25.91
C ARG A 60 2.68 -6.83 26.16
N ALA A 61 2.12 -5.88 25.41
CA ALA A 61 1.94 -4.57 25.99
C ALA A 61 1.30 -4.84 27.35
N GLU A 62 1.91 -4.36 28.44
CA GLU A 62 1.23 -4.32 29.72
C GLU A 62 0.02 -3.42 29.54
N ALA A 63 -1.09 -4.04 29.09
CA ALA A 63 -2.39 -3.42 29.07
C ALA A 63 -2.70 -3.13 30.53
N ALA A 64 -2.46 -1.88 30.92
CA ALA A 64 -2.93 -1.38 32.19
C ALA A 64 -4.42 -1.74 32.28
N PRO A 65 -4.85 -2.48 33.32
CA PRO A 65 -6.22 -2.95 33.41
C PRO A 65 -7.14 -1.74 33.22
N HIS A 66 -7.97 -1.81 32.19
CA HIS A 66 -8.99 -0.79 31.97
C HIS A 66 -9.89 -0.82 33.21
N ALA A 67 -9.75 0.18 34.06
CA ALA A 67 -10.70 0.42 35.14
C ALA A 67 -12.10 0.47 34.51
N PRO A 68 -13.07 -0.31 35.01
CA PRO A 68 -14.38 -0.39 34.38
C PRO A 68 -15.03 0.98 34.45
N LYS A 69 -15.23 1.62 33.28
CA LYS A 69 -16.18 2.74 33.18
C LYS A 69 -17.58 2.16 33.39
N ASN A 70 -18.38 2.81 34.22
CA ASN A 70 -19.80 2.50 34.36
C ASN A 70 -20.54 2.92 33.07
N GLY A 71 -20.63 2.02 32.10
CA GLY A 71 -21.33 2.24 30.83
C GLY A 71 -20.89 1.27 29.73
N PRO A 72 -21.67 1.12 28.64
CA PRO A 72 -21.24 0.33 27.49
C PRO A 72 -20.01 0.97 26.83
N LEU A 73 -19.11 0.15 26.29
CA LEU A 73 -17.97 0.64 25.50
C LEU A 73 -18.49 1.47 24.32
N THR A 74 -17.89 2.64 24.10
CA THR A 74 -18.24 3.54 22.99
C THR A 74 -17.17 3.55 21.91
N CYS A 75 -17.51 4.05 20.72
CA CYS A 75 -16.51 4.27 19.67
C CYS A 75 -15.38 5.21 20.16
N THR A 76 -15.71 6.22 20.96
CA THR A 76 -14.75 7.13 21.60
C THR A 76 -13.74 6.40 22.49
N ASP A 77 -14.14 5.35 23.19
CA ASP A 77 -13.22 4.57 24.04
C ASP A 77 -12.14 3.86 23.21
N ILE A 78 -12.49 3.36 22.02
CA ILE A 78 -11.52 2.76 21.08
C ILE A 78 -10.52 3.81 20.60
N ALA A 79 -11.00 4.99 20.18
CA ALA A 79 -10.10 6.07 19.74
C ALA A 79 -9.18 6.56 20.88
N ASN A 80 -9.70 6.66 22.11
CA ASN A 80 -8.91 7.01 23.29
C ASN A 80 -7.84 5.96 23.62
N HIS A 81 -8.11 4.69 23.36
CA HIS A 81 -7.12 3.63 23.51
C HIS A 81 -5.94 3.80 22.57
N PHE A 82 -6.17 4.15 21.30
CA PHE A 82 -5.08 4.45 20.36
C PHE A 82 -4.20 5.61 20.86
N LYS A 83 -4.84 6.72 21.30
CA LYS A 83 -4.15 7.88 21.89
C LYS A 83 -3.30 7.50 23.10
N LYS A 84 -3.88 6.74 24.04
CA LYS A 84 -3.19 6.29 25.25
C LYS A 84 -2.05 5.33 24.95
N THR A 85 -2.17 4.52 23.90
CA THR A 85 -1.17 3.53 23.50
C THR A 85 0.03 4.18 22.80
N ASP A 86 -0.14 5.36 22.19
CA ASP A 86 0.97 6.09 21.55
C ASP A 86 1.89 6.79 22.56
N THR A 87 2.55 6.00 23.41
CA THR A 87 3.46 6.48 24.46
C THR A 87 4.75 7.10 23.93
N ALA A 88 5.10 6.85 22.66
CA ALA A 88 6.30 7.41 22.04
C ALA A 88 6.02 8.71 21.28
N GLY A 89 4.78 9.22 21.30
CA GLY A 89 4.39 10.47 20.63
C GLY A 89 4.64 10.43 19.12
N ARG A 90 4.31 9.31 18.46
CA ARG A 90 4.48 9.15 17.00
C ARG A 90 3.49 10.01 16.23
N VAL A 91 2.32 10.23 16.81
CA VAL A 91 1.23 11.01 16.21
C VAL A 91 1.12 12.36 16.88
N ASN A 92 1.07 13.41 16.06
CA ASN A 92 0.58 14.71 16.52
C ASN A 92 -0.95 14.67 16.56
N TRP A 93 -1.51 14.35 17.72
CA TRP A 93 -2.96 14.18 17.90
C TRP A 93 -3.79 15.47 17.70
N ASP A 94 -3.16 16.63 17.64
CA ASP A 94 -3.78 17.92 17.30
C ASP A 94 -3.77 18.20 15.78
N LYS A 95 -3.03 17.40 15.01
CA LYS A 95 -2.90 17.52 13.55
C LYS A 95 -2.69 16.15 12.92
N THR A 96 -3.75 15.36 12.92
CA THR A 96 -3.76 13.99 12.38
C THR A 96 -5.07 13.70 11.67
N THR A 97 -5.05 12.71 10.79
CA THR A 97 -6.27 12.16 10.20
C THR A 97 -6.88 11.02 11.05
N ASP A 98 -6.25 10.65 12.16
CA ASP A 98 -6.70 9.63 13.12
C ASP A 98 -7.92 10.07 13.94
N THR A 99 -9.04 10.29 13.25
CA THR A 99 -10.28 10.87 13.78
C THR A 99 -11.53 10.18 13.24
N PHE A 100 -12.67 10.47 13.87
CA PHE A 100 -13.98 10.08 13.33
C PHE A 100 -14.28 10.90 12.08
N LYS A 101 -14.52 10.21 10.97
CA LYS A 101 -14.78 10.82 9.65
C LYS A 101 -16.26 10.80 9.27
N ALA A 102 -17.06 9.96 9.93
CA ALA A 102 -18.51 9.92 9.80
C ALA A 102 -19.17 9.28 11.04
N GLY A 103 -20.44 9.61 11.28
CA GLY A 103 -21.25 9.05 12.36
C GLY A 103 -21.01 9.69 13.73
N ASP A 104 -21.72 9.19 14.73
CA ASP A 104 -21.66 9.68 16.12
C ASP A 104 -20.64 8.89 16.96
N PRO A 105 -19.56 9.51 17.45
CA PRO A 105 -18.53 8.82 18.24
C PRO A 105 -18.99 8.40 19.64
N ALA A 106 -20.13 8.89 20.13
CA ALA A 106 -20.72 8.47 21.40
C ALA A 106 -21.49 7.14 21.28
N ARG A 107 -21.69 6.62 20.05
CA ARG A 107 -22.40 5.37 19.81
C ARG A 107 -21.74 4.20 20.58
N PRO A 108 -22.54 3.39 21.33
CA PRO A 108 -22.07 2.14 21.88
C PRO A 108 -21.55 1.19 20.79
N VAL A 109 -20.43 0.53 21.04
CA VAL A 109 -19.77 -0.35 20.07
C VAL A 109 -19.75 -1.79 20.57
N ARG A 110 -20.23 -2.71 19.74
CA ARG A 110 -20.18 -4.16 19.99
C ARG A 110 -19.54 -4.91 18.83
N LYS A 111 -19.75 -4.42 17.61
CA LYS A 111 -19.21 -5.02 16.38
C LYS A 111 -18.36 -4.00 15.64
N VAL A 112 -17.11 -4.39 15.36
CA VAL A 112 -16.14 -3.56 14.62
C VAL A 112 -15.79 -4.25 13.31
N ALA A 113 -15.88 -3.51 12.21
CA ALA A 113 -15.28 -3.88 10.94
C ALA A 113 -13.95 -3.14 10.78
N VAL A 114 -12.94 -3.81 10.23
CA VAL A 114 -11.65 -3.20 9.88
C VAL A 114 -11.39 -3.41 8.41
N ALA A 115 -11.03 -2.37 7.67
CA ALA A 115 -10.70 -2.45 6.25
C ALA A 115 -9.50 -1.55 5.94
N TRP A 116 -8.76 -1.84 4.87
CA TRP A 116 -7.75 -0.89 4.38
C TRP A 116 -8.40 0.45 4.01
N LYS A 117 -9.50 0.46 3.26
CA LYS A 117 -10.24 1.68 2.89
C LYS A 117 -11.74 1.53 3.13
N ALA A 118 -12.42 2.62 3.47
CA ALA A 118 -13.88 2.70 3.48
C ALA A 118 -14.46 2.79 2.04
N SER A 119 -14.16 1.77 1.23
CA SER A 119 -14.72 1.56 -0.10
C SER A 119 -16.22 1.28 -0.02
N LEU A 120 -16.94 1.42 -1.15
CA LEU A 120 -18.37 1.10 -1.17
C LEU A 120 -18.64 -0.34 -0.73
N ASP A 121 -17.86 -1.29 -1.24
CA ASP A 121 -17.94 -2.71 -0.85
C ASP A 121 -17.67 -2.93 0.64
N ALA A 122 -16.66 -2.26 1.21
CA ALA A 122 -16.35 -2.38 2.64
C ALA A 122 -17.48 -1.81 3.50
N VAL A 123 -18.03 -0.66 3.12
CA VAL A 123 -19.19 -0.04 3.80
C VAL A 123 -20.41 -0.97 3.73
N GLN A 124 -20.74 -1.50 2.55
CA GLN A 124 -21.88 -2.41 2.39
C GLN A 124 -21.71 -3.69 3.22
N LYS A 125 -20.51 -4.28 3.23
CA LYS A 125 -20.20 -5.46 4.04
C LYS A 125 -20.30 -5.15 5.53
N ALA A 126 -19.72 -4.03 5.99
CA ALA A 126 -19.82 -3.60 7.39
C ALA A 126 -21.28 -3.46 7.84
N ILE A 127 -22.13 -2.84 7.01
CA ILE A 127 -23.56 -2.72 7.26
C ILE A 127 -24.22 -4.11 7.31
N SER A 128 -23.91 -5.00 6.36
CA SER A 128 -24.52 -6.33 6.28
C SER A 128 -24.25 -7.22 7.50
N ILE A 129 -23.07 -7.08 8.12
CA ILE A 129 -22.72 -7.81 9.37
C ILE A 129 -23.22 -7.09 10.63
N GLY A 130 -23.82 -5.90 10.47
CA GLY A 130 -24.31 -5.05 11.54
C GLY A 130 -23.20 -4.42 12.36
N ALA A 131 -22.09 -4.01 11.74
CA ALA A 131 -21.02 -3.31 12.43
C ALA A 131 -21.52 -1.94 12.96
N ASP A 132 -21.12 -1.61 14.19
CA ASP A 132 -21.35 -0.29 14.78
C ASP A 132 -20.29 0.71 14.33
N LEU A 133 -19.06 0.21 14.16
CA LEU A 133 -17.88 0.97 13.81
C LEU A 133 -17.14 0.30 12.65
N LEU A 134 -16.82 1.07 11.62
CA LEU A 134 -15.84 0.73 10.59
C LEU A 134 -14.56 1.52 10.85
N ILE A 135 -13.46 0.82 11.08
CA ILE A 135 -12.13 1.40 11.15
C ILE A 135 -11.47 1.22 9.79
N SER A 136 -11.21 2.32 9.07
CA SER A 136 -10.45 2.30 7.83
C SER A 136 -9.05 2.85 8.05
N HIS A 137 -8.06 2.35 7.31
CA HIS A 137 -6.75 2.98 7.29
C HIS A 137 -6.75 4.24 6.40
N GLU A 138 -7.19 4.05 5.17
CA GLU A 138 -7.31 5.09 4.17
C GLU A 138 -8.65 5.82 4.23
N SER A 139 -8.66 6.99 3.57
CA SER A 139 -9.82 7.88 3.50
C SER A 139 -11.08 7.21 2.94
N ILE A 140 -12.25 7.73 3.31
CA ILE A 140 -13.52 7.48 2.64
C ILE A 140 -13.50 8.08 1.23
N CYS A 141 -13.05 9.33 1.06
CA CYS A 141 -13.17 10.07 -0.21
C CYS A 141 -11.82 10.35 -0.90
N VAL A 142 -11.84 10.54 -2.22
CA VAL A 142 -10.65 10.73 -3.04
C VAL A 142 -9.95 12.07 -2.84
N GLN A 143 -10.65 13.09 -2.35
CA GLN A 143 -10.09 14.44 -2.08
C GLN A 143 -9.87 14.70 -0.57
N ALA A 144 -9.88 13.64 0.24
CA ALA A 144 -9.61 13.77 1.68
C ALA A 144 -8.24 14.43 1.92
N ASP A 145 -8.22 15.36 2.87
CA ASP A 145 -6.99 16.00 3.33
C ASP A 145 -6.37 15.19 4.48
N ASN A 146 -5.19 14.60 4.25
CA ASN A 146 -4.45 13.82 5.25
C ASN A 146 -3.91 14.66 6.42
N SER A 147 -4.07 15.98 6.39
CA SER A 147 -3.75 16.90 7.49
C SER A 147 -4.98 17.44 8.23
N SER A 148 -6.19 17.03 7.83
CA SER A 148 -7.44 17.55 8.36
C SER A 148 -8.13 16.58 9.32
N MET A 149 -8.56 17.10 10.46
CA MET A 149 -9.38 16.39 11.44
C MET A 149 -10.88 16.39 11.11
N LYS A 150 -11.29 17.16 10.09
CA LYS A 150 -12.69 17.37 9.72
C LYS A 150 -13.37 16.07 9.24
N PRO A 151 -14.70 15.98 9.35
CA PRO A 151 -15.48 14.94 8.69
C PRO A 151 -15.20 14.90 7.19
N GLU A 152 -15.03 13.72 6.62
CA GLU A 152 -14.59 13.59 5.22
C GLU A 152 -15.66 13.96 4.18
N ILE A 153 -16.91 14.08 4.61
CA ILE A 153 -18.01 14.57 3.75
C ILE A 153 -17.76 16.00 3.24
N GLU A 154 -16.98 16.82 3.96
CA GLU A 154 -16.61 18.18 3.53
C GLU A 154 -15.73 18.20 2.27
N PHE A 155 -15.05 17.08 1.99
CA PHE A 155 -14.17 16.94 0.82
C PHE A 155 -14.76 16.01 -0.24
N ALA A 156 -15.98 15.52 -0.04
CA ALA A 156 -16.56 14.50 -0.91
C ALA A 156 -16.92 15.08 -2.28
N LEU A 157 -16.61 14.33 -3.33
CA LEU A 157 -17.15 14.59 -4.65
C LEU A 157 -18.66 14.30 -4.68
N PRO A 158 -19.44 14.94 -5.58
CA PRO A 158 -20.86 14.61 -5.76
C PRO A 158 -21.12 13.12 -6.02
N THR A 159 -20.19 12.44 -6.70
CA THR A 159 -20.24 10.99 -6.98
C THR A 159 -20.03 10.12 -5.74
N GLU A 160 -19.52 10.67 -4.64
CA GLU A 160 -19.26 9.97 -3.38
C GLU A 160 -20.38 10.18 -2.34
N MET A 161 -21.23 11.20 -2.53
CA MET A 161 -22.35 11.51 -1.63
C MET A 161 -23.30 10.34 -1.38
N PRO A 162 -23.65 9.48 -2.36
CA PRO A 162 -24.48 8.31 -2.10
C PRO A 162 -23.86 7.35 -1.06
N LYS A 163 -22.53 7.23 -1.01
CA LYS A 163 -21.83 6.40 -0.02
C LYS A 163 -21.92 7.00 1.38
N PHE A 164 -21.78 8.32 1.52
CA PHE A 164 -21.99 9.01 2.81
C PHE A 164 -23.43 8.89 3.30
N GLU A 165 -24.41 8.98 2.40
CA GLU A 165 -25.82 8.79 2.76
C GLU A 165 -26.10 7.35 3.20
N LEU A 166 -25.47 6.35 2.57
CA LEU A 166 -25.54 4.95 3.00
C LEU A 166 -24.98 4.76 4.43
N ILE A 167 -23.81 5.33 4.71
CA ILE A 167 -23.18 5.33 6.05
C ILE A 167 -24.14 5.96 7.08
N ARG A 168 -24.68 7.13 6.76
CA ARG A 168 -25.60 7.88 7.63
C ARG A 168 -26.88 7.10 7.92
N LYS A 169 -27.55 6.56 6.90
CA LYS A 169 -28.80 5.79 7.06
C LYS A 169 -28.61 4.54 7.91
N ALA A 170 -27.46 3.89 7.81
CA ALA A 170 -27.14 2.72 8.61
C ALA A 170 -26.75 3.08 10.06
N GLY A 171 -26.48 4.35 10.36
CA GLY A 171 -25.94 4.78 11.65
C GLY A 171 -24.54 4.22 11.93
N LEU A 172 -23.80 3.87 10.86
CA LEU A 172 -22.43 3.36 10.93
C LEU A 172 -21.47 4.49 11.28
N VAL A 173 -20.61 4.27 12.28
CA VAL A 173 -19.52 5.19 12.60
C VAL A 173 -18.29 4.80 11.77
N VAL A 174 -17.56 5.78 11.24
CA VAL A 174 -16.30 5.55 10.54
C VAL A 174 -15.18 6.30 11.24
N TYR A 175 -14.17 5.56 11.70
CA TYR A 175 -12.93 6.11 12.25
C TYR A 175 -11.79 5.80 11.29
N ARG A 176 -11.01 6.80 10.91
CA ARG A 176 -9.80 6.58 10.13
C ARG A 176 -8.64 6.38 11.10
N CYS A 177 -7.90 5.28 11.00
CA CYS A 177 -6.73 4.96 11.80
C CYS A 177 -5.51 4.84 10.88
N HIS A 178 -4.76 5.93 10.75
CA HIS A 178 -3.77 6.12 9.70
C HIS A 178 -2.37 6.27 10.29
N ASP A 179 -2.02 7.45 10.79
CA ASP A 179 -0.68 7.83 11.22
C ASP A 179 -0.23 6.96 12.41
N PHE A 180 -1.17 6.67 13.32
CA PHE A 180 -0.92 5.79 14.47
C PHE A 180 -0.53 4.38 14.01
N TRP A 181 -1.29 3.85 13.04
CA TRP A 181 -1.14 2.46 12.62
C TRP A 181 -0.02 2.25 11.60
N ASP A 182 0.33 3.27 10.82
CA ASP A 182 1.45 3.22 9.87
C ASP A 182 2.77 2.84 10.55
N SER A 183 3.04 3.51 11.67
CA SER A 183 4.29 3.41 12.41
C SER A 183 4.20 2.50 13.65
N PHE A 184 3.05 1.85 13.86
CA PHE A 184 2.83 1.02 15.05
C PHE A 184 3.85 -0.13 15.13
N PRO A 185 4.62 -0.26 16.22
CA PRO A 185 5.72 -1.22 16.30
C PRO A 185 5.28 -2.65 16.10
N GLY A 186 5.96 -3.37 15.20
CA GLY A 186 5.80 -4.81 14.98
C GLY A 186 4.50 -5.26 14.31
N LEU A 187 3.41 -4.49 14.39
CA LEU A 187 2.08 -4.85 13.85
C LEU A 187 1.51 -3.81 12.86
N GLY A 188 2.06 -2.60 12.80
CA GLY A 188 1.62 -1.54 11.90
C GLY A 188 1.89 -1.83 10.43
N MET A 189 1.52 -0.91 9.54
CA MET A 189 1.58 -1.12 8.08
C MET A 189 2.97 -1.53 7.62
N ARG A 190 3.97 -0.70 7.92
CA ARG A 190 5.36 -0.94 7.49
C ARG A 190 5.96 -2.23 8.05
N ALA A 191 5.73 -2.50 9.33
CA ALA A 191 6.27 -3.70 9.99
C ALA A 191 5.61 -4.98 9.46
N SER A 192 4.32 -4.91 9.17
CA SER A 192 3.56 -6.03 8.58
C SER A 192 4.01 -6.31 7.15
N TRP A 193 4.25 -5.27 6.36
CA TRP A 193 4.78 -5.39 5.01
C TRP A 193 6.15 -6.07 4.99
N GLN A 194 7.07 -5.60 5.84
CA GLN A 194 8.40 -6.20 6.00
C GLN A 194 8.33 -7.70 6.31
N LYS A 195 7.42 -8.10 7.21
CA LYS A 195 7.22 -9.51 7.56
C LYS A 195 6.63 -10.30 6.40
N ALA A 196 5.58 -9.79 5.75
CA ALA A 196 4.89 -10.46 4.65
C ALA A 196 5.80 -10.75 3.45
N LEU A 197 6.81 -9.91 3.23
CA LEU A 197 7.79 -10.09 2.17
C LEU A 197 8.71 -11.29 2.39
N HIS A 198 8.89 -11.80 3.61
CA HIS A 198 9.80 -12.90 3.92
C HIS A 198 11.23 -12.71 3.32
N ILE A 199 11.73 -11.48 3.35
CA ILE A 199 13.08 -11.13 2.84
C ILE A 199 14.15 -11.10 3.95
N GLY A 200 13.82 -11.57 5.16
CA GLY A 200 14.71 -11.56 6.32
C GLY A 200 14.49 -10.38 7.27
N THR A 201 15.20 -10.42 8.39
CA THR A 201 15.01 -9.49 9.53
C THR A 201 16.23 -8.63 9.83
N ASN A 202 17.31 -8.74 9.03
CA ASN A 202 18.52 -7.96 9.21
C ASN A 202 18.36 -6.54 8.64
N ILE A 203 17.60 -5.71 9.36
CA ILE A 203 17.33 -4.31 9.02
C ILE A 203 18.59 -3.49 9.36
N ILE A 204 19.24 -2.95 8.34
CA ILE A 204 20.47 -2.15 8.46
C ILE A 204 20.20 -0.65 8.43
N ALA A 205 19.00 -0.23 8.01
CA ALA A 205 18.51 1.13 8.15
C ALA A 205 17.01 1.12 8.45
N ASP A 206 16.61 1.87 9.47
CA ASP A 206 15.22 2.11 9.86
C ASP A 206 14.98 3.62 9.85
N ALA A 207 14.29 4.11 8.82
CA ALA A 207 14.00 5.53 8.65
C ALA A 207 12.61 5.68 8.04
N TYR A 208 11.60 5.95 8.87
CA TYR A 208 10.20 6.02 8.45
C TYR A 208 10.00 6.82 7.15
N PRO A 209 9.27 6.27 6.15
CA PRO A 209 8.53 5.00 6.15
C PRO A 209 9.34 3.79 5.63
N PHE A 210 10.68 3.87 5.63
CA PHE A 210 11.54 2.91 4.94
C PHE A 210 12.26 1.94 5.86
N TYR A 211 12.43 0.71 5.38
CA TYR A 211 13.46 -0.20 5.85
C TYR A 211 14.47 -0.47 4.74
N VAL A 212 15.74 -0.67 5.13
CA VAL A 212 16.73 -1.33 4.26
C VAL A 212 17.14 -2.63 4.93
N THR A 213 16.89 -3.75 4.24
CA THR A 213 17.16 -5.10 4.74
C THR A 213 18.35 -5.69 4.00
N LYS A 214 19.35 -6.17 4.76
CA LYS A 214 20.47 -6.92 4.20
C LYS A 214 20.09 -8.39 4.04
N VAL A 215 20.37 -8.94 2.86
CA VAL A 215 19.99 -10.29 2.45
C VAL A 215 21.17 -11.05 1.86
N ALA A 216 21.01 -12.38 1.70
CA ALA A 216 21.93 -13.16 0.89
C ALA A 216 21.84 -12.69 -0.59
N PRO A 217 22.93 -12.77 -1.37
CA PRO A 217 22.92 -12.34 -2.77
C PRO A 217 21.81 -13.00 -3.59
N LEU A 218 21.04 -12.21 -4.33
CA LEU A 218 20.02 -12.67 -5.27
C LEU A 218 19.88 -11.69 -6.45
N THR A 219 19.32 -12.16 -7.57
CA THR A 219 19.00 -11.30 -8.71
C THR A 219 17.72 -10.51 -8.44
N ILE A 220 17.57 -9.37 -9.11
CA ILE A 220 16.33 -8.57 -9.06
C ILE A 220 15.14 -9.37 -9.64
N GLY A 221 15.36 -10.17 -10.69
CA GLY A 221 14.35 -11.04 -11.26
C GLY A 221 13.86 -12.10 -10.27
N ASP A 222 14.76 -12.70 -9.49
CA ASP A 222 14.40 -13.62 -8.41
C ASP A 222 13.63 -12.94 -7.29
N LEU A 223 14.06 -11.74 -6.89
CA LEU A 223 13.34 -10.92 -5.92
C LEU A 223 11.91 -10.60 -6.40
N ALA A 224 11.74 -10.18 -7.65
CA ALA A 224 10.43 -9.87 -8.23
C ALA A 224 9.50 -11.09 -8.23
N ARG A 225 10.00 -12.27 -8.64
CA ARG A 225 9.26 -13.54 -8.58
C ARG A 225 8.87 -13.92 -7.15
N HIS A 226 9.78 -13.71 -6.20
CA HIS A 226 9.52 -13.96 -4.78
C HIS A 226 8.42 -13.04 -4.23
N ILE A 227 8.51 -11.74 -4.49
CA ILE A 227 7.48 -10.75 -4.09
C ILE A 227 6.13 -11.13 -4.68
N LEU A 228 6.08 -11.45 -5.98
CA LEU A 228 4.86 -11.86 -6.67
C LEU A 228 4.21 -13.07 -5.99
N LYS A 229 5.01 -14.05 -5.53
CA LYS A 229 4.52 -15.20 -4.76
C LYS A 229 3.90 -14.77 -3.43
N GLN A 230 4.52 -13.84 -2.70
CA GLN A 230 4.01 -13.36 -1.40
C GLN A 230 2.69 -12.59 -1.54
N ILE A 231 2.55 -11.78 -2.59
CA ILE A 231 1.35 -10.92 -2.78
C ILE A 231 0.21 -11.61 -3.53
N LYS A 232 0.43 -12.78 -4.14
CA LYS A 232 -0.59 -13.55 -4.86
C LYS A 232 -1.89 -13.79 -4.07
N PRO A 233 -1.88 -14.06 -2.74
CA PRO A 233 -3.11 -14.17 -1.95
C PRO A 233 -3.98 -12.90 -1.96
N LEU A 234 -3.38 -11.73 -2.21
CA LEU A 234 -4.05 -10.44 -2.36
C LEU A 234 -4.43 -10.12 -3.81
N ARG A 235 -4.34 -11.14 -4.69
CA ARG A 235 -4.80 -11.13 -6.09
C ARG A 235 -4.04 -10.21 -7.04
N GLN A 236 -2.93 -9.62 -6.62
CA GLN A 236 -2.02 -8.98 -7.55
C GLN A 236 -1.28 -10.07 -8.35
N ASN A 237 -1.48 -10.08 -9.66
CA ASN A 237 -1.02 -11.14 -10.57
C ASN A 237 0.21 -10.74 -11.41
N GLY A 238 0.80 -9.58 -11.14
CA GLY A 238 2.05 -9.12 -11.77
C GLY A 238 2.68 -7.97 -10.99
N VAL A 239 3.96 -7.73 -11.24
CA VAL A 239 4.71 -6.58 -10.70
C VAL A 239 5.44 -5.89 -11.84
N LEU A 240 5.61 -4.58 -11.74
CA LEU A 240 6.43 -3.81 -12.67
C LEU A 240 7.86 -3.79 -12.14
N VAL A 241 8.84 -4.09 -13.01
CA VAL A 241 10.26 -4.06 -12.66
C VAL A 241 10.96 -3.06 -13.58
N SER A 242 11.79 -2.20 -12.99
CA SER A 242 12.69 -1.30 -13.71
C SER A 242 14.15 -1.63 -13.42
N GLY A 243 15.03 -1.45 -14.40
CA GLY A 243 16.45 -1.82 -14.33
C GLY A 243 16.74 -3.24 -14.81
N ASP A 244 17.99 -3.65 -14.69
CA ASP A 244 18.48 -4.97 -15.12
C ASP A 244 18.04 -6.07 -14.14
N THR A 245 17.24 -7.04 -14.61
CA THR A 245 16.74 -8.14 -13.78
C THR A 245 17.83 -9.12 -13.36
N GLU A 246 18.96 -9.17 -14.06
CA GLU A 246 20.07 -10.08 -13.76
C GLU A 246 21.06 -9.50 -12.74
N ARG A 247 20.95 -8.20 -12.42
CA ARG A 247 21.80 -7.56 -11.41
C ARG A 247 21.62 -8.22 -10.05
N VAL A 248 22.75 -8.62 -9.46
CA VAL A 248 22.82 -9.21 -8.12
C VAL A 248 22.85 -8.11 -7.07
N ILE A 249 22.01 -8.23 -6.04
CA ILE A 249 21.88 -7.28 -4.94
C ILE A 249 21.98 -7.99 -3.59
N THR A 250 22.25 -7.21 -2.54
CA THR A 250 22.34 -7.67 -1.14
C THR A 250 21.58 -6.77 -0.16
N ARG A 251 21.03 -5.63 -0.63
CA ARG A 251 20.30 -4.67 0.20
C ARG A 251 19.00 -4.24 -0.48
N ILE A 252 17.87 -4.61 0.13
CA ILE A 252 16.53 -4.32 -0.38
C ILE A 252 15.93 -3.18 0.42
N GLY A 253 15.54 -2.11 -0.25
CA GLY A 253 14.75 -1.02 0.31
C GLY A 253 13.26 -1.32 0.21
N THR A 254 12.50 -1.14 1.29
CA THR A 254 11.04 -1.30 1.29
C THR A 254 10.37 -0.03 1.80
N GLY A 255 9.29 0.37 1.17
CA GLY A 255 8.37 1.40 1.65
C GLY A 255 6.91 0.95 1.54
N THR A 256 6.05 1.63 2.27
CA THR A 256 4.58 1.55 2.18
C THR A 256 4.02 2.95 1.90
N GLY A 257 2.72 3.05 1.68
CA GLY A 257 2.07 4.34 1.58
C GLY A 257 2.38 5.12 0.30
N VAL A 258 2.03 6.40 0.34
CA VAL A 258 2.18 7.39 -0.74
C VAL A 258 3.57 8.02 -0.84
N THR A 259 4.48 7.69 0.08
CA THR A 259 5.75 8.42 0.26
C THR A 259 6.96 7.64 -0.25
N THR A 260 6.77 6.68 -1.16
CA THR A 260 7.88 5.87 -1.67
C THR A 260 8.84 6.71 -2.52
N ASN A 261 10.02 6.99 -1.95
CA ASN A 261 11.02 7.89 -2.51
C ASN A 261 12.33 7.13 -2.79
N ILE A 262 12.60 6.90 -4.06
CA ILE A 262 13.77 6.15 -4.53
C ILE A 262 15.10 6.83 -4.18
N VAL A 263 15.14 8.17 -4.17
CA VAL A 263 16.36 8.92 -3.82
C VAL A 263 16.68 8.66 -2.36
N LYS A 264 15.66 8.71 -1.49
CA LYS A 264 15.84 8.42 -0.07
C LYS A 264 16.24 6.98 0.19
N LEU A 265 15.63 6.02 -0.48
CA LEU A 265 16.01 4.60 -0.37
C LEU A 265 17.47 4.37 -0.79
N ARG A 266 17.90 5.01 -1.87
CA ARG A 266 19.29 4.97 -2.34
C ARG A 266 20.25 5.61 -1.33
N GLU A 267 19.92 6.76 -0.76
CA GLU A 267 20.69 7.41 0.32
C GLU A 267 20.83 6.51 1.55
N LEU A 268 19.79 5.75 1.89
CA LEU A 268 19.80 4.79 3.00
C LEU A 268 20.61 3.51 2.67
N GLY A 269 21.16 3.40 1.45
CA GLY A 269 22.03 2.31 1.03
C GLY A 269 21.31 1.11 0.42
N ALA A 270 20.04 1.25 0.01
CA ALA A 270 19.37 0.23 -0.79
C ALA A 270 20.02 0.08 -2.17
N GLU A 271 19.94 -1.12 -2.74
CA GLU A 271 20.40 -1.42 -4.12
C GLU A 271 19.22 -1.63 -5.07
N VAL A 272 18.02 -1.81 -4.52
CA VAL A 272 16.74 -1.91 -5.21
C VAL A 272 15.64 -1.40 -4.28
N GLY A 273 14.64 -0.71 -4.82
CA GLY A 273 13.47 -0.23 -4.06
C GLY A 273 12.20 -0.99 -4.38
N ILE A 274 11.56 -1.58 -3.37
CA ILE A 274 10.16 -2.03 -3.46
C ILE A 274 9.28 -0.83 -3.12
N ILE A 275 8.52 -0.37 -4.11
CA ILE A 275 7.75 0.87 -4.08
C ILE A 275 6.27 0.61 -4.36
N THR A 276 5.44 1.60 -4.06
CA THR A 276 4.01 1.63 -4.37
C THR A 276 3.76 2.49 -5.61
N GLU A 277 2.71 2.21 -6.37
CA GLU A 277 2.34 3.08 -7.52
C GLU A 277 1.65 4.39 -7.11
N ASP A 278 1.34 4.57 -5.82
CA ASP A 278 0.65 5.76 -5.35
C ASP A 278 1.62 6.94 -5.21
N TYR A 279 1.29 8.06 -5.86
CA TYR A 279 2.16 9.24 -6.09
C TYR A 279 3.53 8.96 -6.74
N TYR A 280 3.86 7.70 -7.04
CA TYR A 280 5.03 7.32 -7.82
C TYR A 280 4.79 7.65 -9.30
N ASN A 281 5.15 8.88 -9.65
CA ASN A 281 5.02 9.38 -11.01
C ASN A 281 6.13 8.81 -11.89
N HIS A 282 5.84 7.79 -12.71
CA HIS A 282 6.81 7.18 -13.62
C HIS A 282 7.57 8.20 -14.49
N VAL A 283 6.90 9.25 -14.98
CA VAL A 283 7.53 10.30 -15.80
C VAL A 283 8.59 11.11 -15.04
N ARG A 284 8.40 11.31 -13.72
CA ARG A 284 9.33 12.10 -12.90
C ARG A 284 10.28 11.19 -12.12
N MET A 285 9.72 10.40 -11.19
CA MET A 285 10.49 9.53 -10.31
C MET A 285 10.98 8.26 -10.99
N GLY A 286 10.23 7.72 -11.96
CA GLY A 286 10.64 6.54 -12.71
C GLY A 286 11.84 6.81 -13.62
N VAL A 287 11.76 7.87 -14.43
CA VAL A 287 12.90 8.31 -15.27
C VAL A 287 14.11 8.65 -14.41
N HIS A 288 13.91 9.40 -13.32
CA HIS A 288 15.04 9.73 -12.45
C HIS A 288 15.68 8.50 -11.79
N ALA A 289 14.88 7.49 -11.41
CA ALA A 289 15.43 6.23 -10.91
C ALA A 289 16.29 5.52 -11.95
N GLN A 290 15.90 5.57 -13.23
CA GLN A 290 16.71 5.03 -14.33
C GLN A 290 18.02 5.80 -14.53
N GLU A 291 18.00 7.14 -14.48
CA GLU A 291 19.20 7.97 -14.56
C GLU A 291 20.20 7.69 -13.42
N LEU A 292 19.69 7.28 -12.26
CA LEU A 292 20.48 6.90 -11.10
C LEU A 292 20.93 5.43 -11.11
N ASP A 293 20.56 4.65 -12.13
CA ASP A 293 20.70 3.20 -12.17
C ASP A 293 20.20 2.53 -10.87
N PHE A 294 19.05 3.00 -10.39
CA PHE A 294 18.39 2.50 -9.18
C PHE A 294 17.14 1.69 -9.56
N PRO A 295 17.21 0.36 -9.54
CA PRO A 295 16.10 -0.49 -9.93
C PRO A 295 14.95 -0.43 -8.94
N THR A 296 13.72 -0.60 -9.45
CA THR A 296 12.50 -0.61 -8.64
C THR A 296 11.60 -1.79 -8.95
N ILE A 297 10.83 -2.23 -7.95
CA ILE A 297 9.74 -3.20 -8.09
C ILE A 297 8.48 -2.55 -7.54
N THR A 298 7.46 -2.36 -8.38
CA THR A 298 6.20 -1.69 -8.00
C THR A 298 5.13 -2.70 -7.59
N VAL A 299 4.54 -2.48 -6.41
CA VAL A 299 3.49 -3.29 -5.79
C VAL A 299 2.30 -2.41 -5.42
N ASN A 300 1.07 -2.94 -5.56
CA ASN A 300 -0.13 -2.17 -5.25
C ASN A 300 -0.11 -1.57 -3.85
N HIS A 301 -0.45 -0.28 -3.72
CA HIS A 301 -0.47 0.41 -2.42
C HIS A 301 -1.28 -0.38 -1.38
N GLY A 302 -2.56 -0.65 -1.66
CA GLY A 302 -3.40 -1.44 -0.75
C GLY A 302 -2.85 -2.84 -0.48
N VAL A 303 -2.19 -3.48 -1.45
CA VAL A 303 -1.53 -4.79 -1.27
C VAL A 303 -0.36 -4.72 -0.28
N THR A 304 0.39 -3.62 -0.26
CA THR A 304 1.49 -3.44 0.70
C THR A 304 0.98 -3.24 2.14
N GLU A 305 -0.22 -2.69 2.32
CA GLU A 305 -0.74 -2.29 3.65
C GLU A 305 -1.83 -3.21 4.21
N GLU A 306 -2.46 -4.03 3.38
CA GLU A 306 -3.52 -4.95 3.78
C GLU A 306 -3.09 -5.90 4.92
N TRP A 307 -1.81 -6.27 4.98
CA TRP A 307 -1.25 -7.07 6.07
C TRP A 307 -1.37 -6.37 7.42
N GLY A 308 -1.12 -5.06 7.45
CA GLY A 308 -1.26 -4.25 8.66
C GLY A 308 -2.73 -3.98 8.99
N ALA A 309 -3.60 -3.80 8.00
CA ALA A 309 -5.05 -3.69 8.22
C ALA A 309 -5.62 -4.96 8.88
N ARG A 310 -5.19 -6.15 8.43
CA ARG A 310 -5.53 -7.43 9.06
C ARG A 310 -5.01 -7.52 10.50
N ASN A 311 -3.79 -7.03 10.76
CA ASN A 311 -3.22 -7.03 12.09
C ASN A 311 -3.95 -6.08 13.04
N LEU A 312 -4.48 -4.95 12.55
CA LEU A 312 -5.33 -4.05 13.36
C LEU A 312 -6.58 -4.76 13.86
N ALA A 313 -7.24 -5.55 13.02
CA ALA A 313 -8.39 -6.35 13.45
C ALA A 313 -8.02 -7.34 14.56
N THR A 314 -6.87 -8.01 14.41
CA THR A 314 -6.37 -8.97 15.41
C THR A 314 -6.02 -8.26 16.72
N TYR A 315 -5.34 -7.12 16.65
CA TYR A 315 -4.99 -6.30 17.79
C TYR A 315 -6.23 -5.84 18.55
N LEU A 316 -7.24 -5.28 17.86
CA LEU A 316 -8.48 -4.84 18.48
C LEU A 316 -9.24 -5.98 19.15
N GLN A 317 -9.26 -7.16 18.55
CA GLN A 317 -9.91 -8.33 19.16
C GLN A 317 -9.22 -8.77 20.45
N GLN A 318 -7.90 -8.59 20.55
CA GLN A 318 -7.11 -8.91 21.74
C GLN A 318 -7.28 -7.84 22.83
N GLU A 319 -7.22 -6.56 22.47
CA GLU A 319 -7.36 -5.44 23.41
C GLU A 319 -8.79 -5.28 23.94
N PHE A 320 -9.79 -5.63 23.13
CA PHE A 320 -11.19 -5.58 23.49
C PHE A 320 -11.88 -6.94 23.29
N PRO A 321 -11.65 -7.94 24.18
CA PRO A 321 -12.18 -9.30 24.00
C PRO A 321 -13.70 -9.41 23.94
N ALA A 322 -14.42 -8.40 24.45
CA ALA A 322 -15.89 -8.34 24.41
C ALA A 322 -16.45 -7.90 23.06
N LEU A 323 -15.62 -7.33 22.17
CA LEU A 323 -16.02 -6.94 20.82
C LEU A 323 -15.99 -8.14 19.86
N VAL A 324 -16.84 -8.08 18.85
CA VAL A 324 -16.71 -8.92 17.66
C VAL A 324 -16.00 -8.09 16.59
N VAL A 325 -14.76 -8.44 16.26
CA VAL A 325 -13.97 -7.71 15.27
C VAL A 325 -13.86 -8.53 13.99
N THR A 326 -14.24 -7.94 12.86
CA THR A 326 -14.19 -8.58 11.53
C THR A 326 -13.29 -7.80 10.61
N HIS A 327 -12.27 -8.46 10.06
CA HIS A 327 -11.46 -7.91 8.99
C HIS A 327 -12.16 -8.06 7.63
N LEU A 328 -12.28 -6.98 6.88
CA LEU A 328 -12.84 -6.93 5.53
C LEU A 328 -11.69 -6.76 4.52
N PRO A 329 -11.31 -7.83 3.80
CA PRO A 329 -10.06 -7.79 3.05
C PRO A 329 -10.12 -6.89 1.82
N GLN A 330 -9.04 -6.15 1.59
CA GLN A 330 -8.74 -5.47 0.34
C GLN A 330 -7.95 -6.39 -0.59
N TYR A 331 -8.34 -6.40 -1.87
CA TYR A 331 -7.61 -7.08 -2.93
C TYR A 331 -7.08 -6.06 -3.94
N CYS A 332 -6.07 -6.46 -4.72
CA CYS A 332 -5.58 -5.66 -5.83
C CYS A 332 -6.75 -5.25 -6.75
N PRO A 333 -6.94 -3.95 -7.05
CA PRO A 333 -8.11 -3.46 -7.77
C PRO A 333 -8.05 -3.69 -9.28
N TYR A 334 -6.94 -4.23 -9.79
CA TYR A 334 -6.72 -4.48 -11.21
C TYR A 334 -6.16 -5.88 -11.44
N GLN A 335 -6.20 -6.29 -12.70
CA GLN A 335 -5.53 -7.50 -13.18
C GLN A 335 -4.59 -7.13 -14.32
N VAL A 336 -3.39 -7.70 -14.31
CA VAL A 336 -2.45 -7.65 -15.43
C VAL A 336 -2.87 -8.68 -16.46
N ILE A 337 -3.10 -8.26 -17.70
CA ILE A 337 -3.32 -9.15 -18.85
C ILE A 337 -1.95 -9.41 -19.48
N VAL A 338 -1.55 -10.68 -19.54
CA VAL A 338 -0.25 -11.13 -20.08
C VAL A 338 -0.41 -11.94 -21.35
#